data_AF-A0A963MBI6-F1
#
_entry.id   AF-A0A963MBI6-F1
#
_cell.length_a   1.000
_cell.length_b   1.000
_cell.length_c   1.000
_cell.angle_alpha   90.00
_cell.angle_beta   90.00
_cell.angle_gamma   90.00
#
_symmetry.space_group_name_H-M   'P 1'
#
loop_
_entity.id
_entity.type
_entity.pdbx_description
1 polymer ?
#
loop_
_entity_poly.entity_id
_entity_poly.type
_entity_poly.pdbx_seq_one_letter_code
_entity_poly.pdbx_strand_id
1 'polypeptide(L)'
;LEGKPGGSKGVAPAVRAADEDSPSGSFEPRIGADLPVDATRRDGQDSFREDLLAYWKSCAVTGVKSPRLLRASHIKPWAIATPEEKGDLYNGLLLAPQLDAAFDVGLITFDDDGRVVLSPQLSPADAELLGLNEGLRLRRVDAQHRPYLAFHRQQIFSR
;
A
#
# COMPACT_ATOMS: atom_id res chain seq x y z
N LEU A 1 35.28 -11.02 69.28
CA LEU A 1 35.08 -12.02 68.20
C LEU A 1 35.02 -11.22 66.91
N GLU A 2 36.19 -10.74 66.49
CA GLU A 2 36.90 -11.10 65.22
C GLU A 2 36.65 -9.93 64.25
N GLY A 3 37.56 -9.32 63.50
CA GLY A 3 38.98 -9.45 63.19
C GLY A 3 39.21 -8.54 61.96
N LYS A 4 40.33 -7.79 61.91
CA LYS A 4 40.88 -7.10 60.70
C LYS A 4 41.04 -8.10 59.51
N PRO A 5 41.43 -7.74 58.26
CA PRO A 5 42.06 -6.52 57.69
C PRO A 5 41.38 -6.09 56.35
N GLY A 6 41.77 -5.12 55.51
CA GLY A 6 43.01 -4.38 55.26
C GLY A 6 43.49 -4.62 53.81
N GLY A 7 44.02 -3.58 53.17
CA GLY A 7 44.85 -3.66 51.96
C GLY A 7 44.13 -3.25 50.66
N SER A 8 44.28 -2.06 50.10
CA SER A 8 45.46 -1.28 49.66
C SER A 8 45.75 -1.43 48.16
N LYS A 9 46.19 -0.30 47.59
CA LYS A 9 46.81 -0.09 46.26
C LYS A 9 45.81 0.02 45.11
N GLY A 10 45.98 0.89 44.12
CA GLY A 10 47.10 1.72 43.73
C GLY A 10 46.61 2.78 42.73
N VAL A 11 47.23 3.96 42.72
CA VAL A 11 48.12 4.37 41.62
C VAL A 11 47.37 4.59 40.30
N ALA A 12 47.02 5.85 40.01
CA ALA A 12 46.97 6.35 38.64
C ALA A 12 48.42 6.36 38.10
N PRO A 13 48.69 5.98 36.84
CA PRO A 13 48.55 6.99 35.78
C PRO A 13 48.27 6.48 34.34
N ALA A 14 47.86 7.46 33.52
CA ALA A 14 48.16 7.68 32.10
C ALA A 14 47.97 6.56 31.06
N VAL A 15 47.02 6.77 30.14
CA VAL A 15 47.14 6.60 28.67
C VAL A 15 46.03 7.47 28.03
N ARG A 16 46.35 8.61 27.41
CA ARG A 16 46.86 8.88 26.04
C ARG A 16 45.75 9.10 25.01
N ALA A 17 45.82 10.32 24.46
CA ALA A 17 45.48 10.78 23.11
C ALA A 17 44.06 10.55 22.57
N ALA A 18 43.44 11.69 22.24
CA ALA A 18 42.44 11.79 21.19
C ALA A 18 43.02 11.27 19.88
N ASP A 19 42.24 10.48 19.15
CA ASP A 19 42.30 10.49 17.69
C ASP A 19 40.86 10.59 17.19
N GLU A 20 40.59 11.74 16.60
CA GLU A 20 39.42 12.03 15.79
C GLU A 20 39.49 11.17 14.54
N ASP A 21 38.47 10.33 14.30
CA ASP A 21 38.18 9.88 12.95
C ASP A 21 36.69 10.03 12.69
N SER A 22 36.31 11.26 12.35
CA SER A 22 35.04 11.57 11.72
C SER A 22 35.22 11.39 10.21
N PRO A 23 34.53 10.44 9.55
CA PRO A 23 34.40 10.52 8.11
C PRO A 23 33.43 11.65 7.81
N SER A 24 33.99 12.79 7.41
CA SER A 24 33.28 13.91 6.79
C SER A 24 32.73 13.49 5.43
N GLY A 25 31.65 12.71 5.45
CA GLY A 25 30.84 12.44 4.26
C GLY A 25 29.91 13.61 4.03
N SER A 26 30.21 14.47 3.06
CA SER A 26 29.26 15.43 2.53
C SER A 26 28.02 14.69 2.03
N PHE A 27 26.87 14.97 2.65
CA PHE A 27 25.59 14.43 2.19
C PHE A 27 25.16 15.24 0.97
N GLU A 28 25.69 14.89 -0.20
CA GLU A 28 25.17 15.41 -1.46
C GLU A 28 23.82 14.73 -1.75
N PRO A 29 22.73 15.48 -1.96
CA PRO A 29 21.48 14.88 -2.39
C PRO A 29 21.73 14.32 -3.79
N ARG A 30 21.72 12.98 -3.91
CA ARG A 30 21.65 12.33 -5.21
C ARG A 30 20.28 12.63 -5.79
N ILE A 31 20.22 13.73 -6.52
CA ILE A 31 19.14 14.01 -7.47
C ILE A 31 19.19 12.82 -8.42
N GLY A 32 18.24 11.90 -8.28
CA GLY A 32 18.18 10.70 -9.10
C GLY A 32 18.20 11.14 -10.54
N ALA A 33 19.31 10.86 -11.23
CA ALA A 33 19.39 11.02 -12.66
C ALA A 33 18.17 10.34 -13.27
N ASP A 34 17.50 11.04 -14.19
CA ASP A 34 16.39 10.53 -14.99
C ASP A 34 16.78 9.15 -15.53
N LEU A 35 16.41 8.10 -14.81
CA LEU A 35 16.34 6.78 -15.41
C LEU A 35 15.29 6.96 -16.50
N PRO A 36 15.60 6.61 -17.76
CA PRO A 36 14.54 6.45 -18.73
C PRO A 36 13.64 5.37 -18.13
N VAL A 37 12.52 5.81 -17.55
CA VAL A 37 11.39 4.93 -17.38
C VAL A 37 11.09 4.55 -18.81
N ASP A 38 11.47 3.34 -19.19
CA ASP A 38 10.91 2.67 -20.35
C ASP A 38 9.45 2.39 -20.00
N ALA A 39 8.70 3.48 -19.85
CA ALA A 39 7.27 3.54 -19.94
C ALA A 39 7.01 3.35 -21.43
N THR A 40 7.21 2.10 -21.88
CA THR A 40 6.37 1.53 -22.92
C THR A 40 4.96 1.85 -22.47
N ARG A 41 4.46 2.93 -23.07
CA ARG A 41 3.11 3.41 -22.96
C ARG A 41 2.26 2.20 -23.29
N ARG A 42 1.72 1.56 -22.25
CA ARG A 42 0.85 0.40 -22.41
C ARG A 42 -0.41 0.99 -23.01
N ASP A 43 -0.56 0.88 -24.32
CA ASP A 43 -1.59 1.53 -25.16
C ASP A 43 -3.06 1.17 -24.80
N GLY A 44 -3.33 0.70 -23.58
CA GLY A 44 -4.67 0.59 -23.00
C GLY A 44 -4.77 0.93 -21.50
N GLN A 45 -3.67 1.32 -20.83
CA GLN A 45 -3.69 1.66 -19.39
C GLN A 45 -3.98 3.16 -19.16
N ASP A 46 -3.58 4.01 -20.11
CA ASP A 46 -3.91 5.45 -20.09
C ASP A 46 -5.42 5.67 -20.27
N SER A 47 -6.06 4.98 -21.23
CA SER A 47 -7.50 5.10 -21.47
C SER A 47 -8.34 4.54 -20.32
N PHE A 48 -8.03 3.33 -19.83
CA PHE A 48 -8.77 2.71 -18.73
C PHE A 48 -8.78 3.57 -17.46
N ARG A 49 -7.61 4.16 -17.13
CA ARG A 49 -7.50 5.07 -15.98
C ARG A 49 -8.32 6.34 -16.19
N GLU A 50 -8.26 6.94 -17.37
CA GLU A 50 -9.02 8.14 -17.72
C GLU A 50 -10.54 7.87 -17.65
N ASP A 51 -10.99 6.72 -18.15
CA ASP A 51 -12.38 6.28 -18.10
C ASP A 51 -12.86 6.09 -16.65
N LEU A 52 -12.04 5.47 -15.80
CA LEU A 52 -12.34 5.33 -14.37
C LEU A 52 -12.38 6.69 -13.64
N LEU A 53 -11.48 7.62 -13.98
CA LEU A 53 -11.51 8.98 -13.45
C LEU A 53 -12.80 9.70 -13.84
N ALA A 54 -13.24 9.57 -15.09
CA ALA A 54 -14.49 10.17 -15.58
C ALA A 54 -15.73 9.54 -14.90
N TYR A 55 -15.71 8.22 -14.72
CA TYR A 55 -16.81 7.45 -14.14
C TYR A 55 -16.96 7.69 -12.63
N TRP A 56 -15.89 7.45 -11.86
CA TRP A 56 -15.92 7.50 -10.40
C TRP A 56 -15.82 8.92 -9.85
N LYS A 57 -15.15 9.83 -10.58
CA LYS A 57 -14.86 11.24 -10.25
C LYS A 57 -14.03 11.48 -8.98
N SER A 58 -13.88 10.46 -8.15
CA SER A 58 -13.16 10.42 -6.88
C SER A 58 -13.06 8.97 -6.41
N CYS A 59 -12.27 8.68 -5.38
CA CYS A 59 -12.16 7.34 -4.82
C CYS A 59 -13.54 6.68 -4.63
N ALA A 60 -13.68 5.44 -5.10
CA ALA A 60 -14.90 4.64 -5.05
C ALA A 60 -15.40 4.42 -3.62
N VAL A 61 -14.51 4.49 -2.62
CA VAL A 61 -14.83 4.32 -1.19
C VAL A 61 -14.78 5.66 -0.45
N THR A 62 -13.61 6.31 -0.38
CA THR A 62 -13.38 7.46 0.51
C THR A 62 -13.84 8.81 -0.06
N GLY A 63 -14.09 8.89 -1.36
CA GLY A 63 -14.40 10.16 -2.03
C GLY A 63 -13.22 11.11 -2.22
N VAL A 64 -11.97 10.70 -1.95
CA VAL A 64 -10.76 11.49 -2.27
C VAL A 64 -10.75 11.86 -3.76
N LYS A 65 -10.61 13.15 -4.07
CA LYS A 65 -10.74 13.67 -5.45
C LYS A 65 -9.42 13.84 -6.19
N SER A 66 -8.30 14.00 -5.49
CA SER A 66 -7.01 14.29 -6.11
C SER A 66 -6.56 13.11 -6.97
N PRO A 67 -6.51 13.22 -8.32
CA PRO A 67 -6.18 12.08 -9.19
C PRO A 67 -4.79 11.51 -8.92
N ARG A 68 -3.86 12.34 -8.43
CA ARG A 68 -2.49 11.92 -8.06
C ARG A 68 -2.46 10.94 -6.88
N LEU A 69 -3.51 10.92 -6.07
CA LEU A 69 -3.65 10.00 -4.93
C LEU A 69 -4.50 8.77 -5.29
N LEU A 70 -4.91 8.62 -6.54
CA LEU A 70 -5.84 7.56 -6.94
C LEU A 70 -5.16 6.56 -7.86
N ARG A 71 -5.50 5.29 -7.69
CA ARG A 71 -5.05 4.17 -8.52
C ARG A 71 -6.25 3.55 -9.22
N ALA A 72 -6.03 3.15 -10.47
CA ALA A 72 -7.00 2.38 -11.25
C ALA A 72 -6.74 0.90 -10.96
N SER A 73 -7.61 0.31 -10.14
CA SER A 73 -7.47 -1.06 -9.63
C SER A 73 -8.42 -1.98 -10.37
N HIS A 74 -7.92 -3.09 -10.92
CA HIS A 74 -8.77 -4.09 -11.56
C HIS A 74 -9.42 -4.99 -10.50
N ILE A 75 -10.72 -5.27 -10.64
CA ILE A 75 -11.43 -6.19 -9.75
C ILE A 75 -11.04 -7.64 -10.07
N LYS A 76 -11.12 -8.04 -11.34
CA LYS A 76 -10.52 -9.27 -11.84
C LYS A 76 -9.11 -8.93 -12.34
N PRO A 77 -8.04 -9.51 -11.76
CA PRO A 77 -6.68 -9.11 -12.06
C PRO A 77 -6.33 -9.16 -13.55
N TRP A 78 -5.59 -8.15 -14.01
CA TRP A 78 -5.18 -8.00 -15.41
C TRP A 78 -4.55 -9.27 -16.01
N ALA A 79 -3.76 -10.00 -15.23
CA ALA A 79 -3.04 -11.18 -15.68
C ALA A 79 -3.95 -12.31 -16.19
N ILE A 80 -5.19 -12.38 -15.69
CA ILE A 80 -6.16 -13.44 -15.99
C ILE A 80 -7.45 -12.92 -16.64
N ALA A 81 -7.51 -11.62 -16.90
CA ALA A 81 -8.62 -10.97 -17.59
C ALA A 81 -8.51 -11.18 -19.11
N THR A 82 -9.64 -11.37 -19.78
CA THR A 82 -9.72 -11.38 -21.26
C THR A 82 -9.42 -9.98 -21.80
N PRO A 83 -9.11 -9.83 -23.11
CA PRO A 83 -8.91 -8.52 -23.72
C PRO A 83 -10.07 -7.54 -23.50
N GLU A 84 -11.31 -8.03 -23.50
CA GLU A 84 -12.51 -7.23 -23.25
C GLU A 84 -12.59 -6.79 -21.80
N GLU A 85 -12.37 -7.71 -20.85
CA GLU A 85 -12.41 -7.43 -19.41
C GLU A 85 -11.31 -6.46 -18.95
N LYS A 86 -10.18 -6.42 -19.67
CA LYS A 86 -9.05 -5.52 -19.37
C LYS A 86 -9.41 -4.04 -19.54
N GLY A 87 -10.25 -3.74 -20.52
CA GLY A 87 -10.75 -2.39 -20.80
C GLY A 87 -12.16 -2.14 -20.26
N ASP A 88 -12.81 -3.13 -19.66
CA ASP A 88 -14.16 -2.96 -19.11
C ASP A 88 -14.13 -2.04 -17.89
N LEU A 89 -14.81 -0.90 -18.01
CA LEU A 89 -14.99 0.07 -16.94
C LEU A 89 -15.51 -0.55 -15.63
N TYR A 90 -16.39 -1.54 -15.72
CA TYR A 90 -17.00 -2.20 -14.57
C TYR A 90 -16.09 -3.26 -13.93
N ASN A 91 -14.97 -3.60 -14.58
CA ASN A 91 -13.87 -4.36 -13.99
C ASN A 91 -12.89 -3.44 -13.23
N GLY A 92 -13.22 -2.17 -13.02
CA GLY A 92 -12.32 -1.19 -12.44
C GLY A 92 -12.89 -0.44 -11.24
N LEU A 93 -12.06 -0.28 -10.21
CA LEU A 93 -12.31 0.61 -9.08
C LEU A 93 -11.25 1.71 -9.04
N LEU A 94 -11.68 2.94 -8.77
CA LEU A 94 -10.76 4.04 -8.51
C LEU A 94 -10.49 4.12 -7.00
N LEU A 95 -9.31 3.72 -6.54
CA LEU A 95 -9.04 3.53 -5.10
C LEU A 95 -7.92 4.45 -4.60
N ALA A 96 -8.01 4.81 -3.30
CA ALA A 96 -6.90 5.40 -2.58
C ALA A 96 -5.78 4.35 -2.37
N PRO A 97 -4.51 4.74 -2.18
CA PRO A 97 -3.38 3.82 -2.29
C PRO A 97 -3.43 2.65 -1.29
N GLN A 98 -3.91 2.90 -0.07
CA GLN A 98 -4.06 1.88 0.96
C GLN A 98 -5.19 0.89 0.65
N LEU A 99 -6.29 1.36 0.05
CA LEU A 99 -7.40 0.50 -0.34
C LEU A 99 -7.03 -0.36 -1.54
N ASP A 100 -6.38 0.25 -2.53
CA ASP A 100 -5.85 -0.46 -3.69
C ASP A 100 -4.91 -1.59 -3.27
N ALA A 101 -3.92 -1.28 -2.42
CA ALA A 101 -2.97 -2.28 -1.96
C ALA A 101 -3.66 -3.43 -1.20
N ALA A 102 -4.55 -3.12 -0.26
CA ALA A 102 -5.24 -4.14 0.52
C ALA A 102 -6.20 -4.98 -0.34
N PHE A 103 -6.83 -4.38 -1.35
CA PHE A 103 -7.74 -5.07 -2.26
C PHE A 103 -6.97 -6.00 -3.20
N ASP A 104 -5.90 -5.52 -3.84
CA ASP A 104 -5.10 -6.29 -4.80
C ASP A 104 -4.48 -7.56 -4.19
N VAL A 105 -4.07 -7.50 -2.91
CA VAL A 105 -3.55 -8.66 -2.18
C VAL A 105 -4.63 -9.49 -1.47
N GLY A 106 -5.92 -9.17 -1.66
CA GLY A 106 -7.03 -9.93 -1.11
C GLY A 106 -7.27 -9.79 0.40
N LEU A 107 -6.69 -8.76 1.05
CA LEU A 107 -6.93 -8.46 2.46
C LEU A 107 -8.26 -7.75 2.69
N ILE A 108 -8.81 -7.11 1.66
CA ILE A 108 -10.20 -6.64 1.64
C ILE A 108 -10.89 -7.06 0.35
N THR A 109 -12.22 -7.12 0.38
CA THR A 109 -13.06 -7.23 -0.80
C THR A 109 -14.38 -6.50 -0.56
N PHE A 110 -15.32 -6.56 -1.50
CA PHE A 110 -16.65 -5.97 -1.35
C PHE A 110 -17.76 -6.99 -1.66
N ASP A 111 -18.82 -6.99 -0.87
CA ASP A 111 -20.03 -7.77 -1.15
C ASP A 111 -20.84 -7.18 -2.33
N ASP A 112 -21.97 -7.80 -2.68
CA ASP A 112 -22.81 -7.35 -3.81
C ASP A 112 -23.51 -6.02 -3.56
N ASP A 113 -23.59 -5.60 -2.30
CA ASP A 113 -24.06 -4.29 -1.88
C ASP A 113 -22.91 -3.27 -1.83
N GLY A 114 -21.66 -3.72 -1.99
CA GLY A 114 -20.46 -2.90 -1.95
C GLY A 114 -19.91 -2.68 -0.54
N ARG A 115 -20.41 -3.35 0.50
CA ARG A 115 -19.83 -3.26 1.86
C ARG A 115 -18.49 -3.94 1.88
N VAL A 116 -17.52 -3.35 2.56
CA VAL A 116 -16.21 -3.97 2.69
C VAL A 116 -16.33 -5.26 3.50
N VAL A 117 -15.56 -6.26 3.09
CA VAL A 117 -15.34 -7.49 3.86
C VAL A 117 -13.85 -7.55 4.14
N LEU A 118 -13.49 -7.59 5.42
CA LEU A 118 -12.10 -7.68 5.86
C LEU A 118 -11.68 -9.14 5.94
N SER A 119 -10.48 -9.44 5.44
CA SER A 119 -9.86 -10.75 5.59
C SER A 119 -9.52 -11.00 7.06
N PRO A 120 -9.72 -12.22 7.59
CA PRO A 120 -9.20 -12.57 8.92
C PRO A 120 -7.67 -12.61 8.99
N GLN A 121 -6.98 -12.56 7.84
CA GLN A 121 -5.52 -12.46 7.76
C GLN A 121 -5.04 -11.00 7.89
N LEU A 122 -5.93 -10.02 7.80
CA LEU A 122 -5.59 -8.61 8.05
C LEU A 122 -5.48 -8.38 9.56
N SER A 123 -4.30 -7.96 10.03
CA SER A 123 -4.11 -7.68 11.44
C SER A 123 -4.99 -6.50 11.88
N PRO A 124 -5.62 -6.54 13.08
CA PRO A 124 -6.43 -5.42 13.56
C PRO A 124 -5.64 -4.11 13.69
N ALA A 125 -4.36 -4.20 14.05
CA ALA A 125 -3.47 -3.04 14.16
C ALA A 125 -3.20 -2.39 12.80
N ASP A 126 -2.92 -3.19 11.76
CA ASP A 126 -2.74 -2.67 10.41
C ASP A 126 -4.06 -2.10 9.86
N ALA A 127 -5.18 -2.78 10.13
CA ALA A 127 -6.51 -2.30 9.74
C ALA A 127 -6.78 -0.91 10.32
N GLU A 128 -6.50 -0.71 11.61
CA GLU A 128 -6.66 0.59 12.28
C GLU A 128 -5.74 1.66 11.66
N LEU A 129 -4.44 1.37 11.52
CA LEU A 129 -3.45 2.30 10.96
C LEU A 129 -3.76 2.71 9.52
N LEU A 130 -4.35 1.80 8.73
CA LEU A 130 -4.76 2.05 7.35
C LEU A 130 -6.19 2.59 7.23
N GLY A 131 -6.93 2.69 8.34
CA GLY A 131 -8.33 3.12 8.36
C GLY A 131 -9.29 2.13 7.70
N LEU A 132 -8.93 0.85 7.61
CA LEU A 132 -9.75 -0.24 7.07
C LEU A 132 -10.70 -0.73 8.17
N ASN A 133 -12.00 -0.51 7.99
CA ASN A 133 -13.03 -0.91 8.95
C ASN A 133 -14.32 -1.30 8.22
N GLU A 134 -15.19 -2.06 8.89
CA GLU A 134 -16.45 -2.58 8.32
C GLU A 134 -17.45 -1.49 7.89
N GLY A 135 -17.24 -0.24 8.30
CA GLY A 135 -18.04 0.91 7.84
C GLY A 135 -17.74 1.35 6.41
N LEU A 136 -16.64 0.90 5.82
CA LEU A 136 -16.29 1.25 4.44
C LEU A 136 -17.23 0.57 3.44
N ARG A 137 -17.62 1.32 2.41
CA ARG A 137 -18.50 0.84 1.34
C ARG A 137 -18.16 1.52 0.02
N LEU A 138 -18.31 0.81 -1.09
CA LEU A 138 -18.36 1.42 -2.41
C LEU A 138 -19.55 2.39 -2.49
N ARG A 139 -19.30 3.62 -2.95
CA ARG A 139 -20.32 4.66 -3.11
C ARG A 139 -21.33 4.34 -4.21
N ARG A 140 -21.00 3.40 -5.11
CA ARG A 140 -21.82 2.95 -6.24
C ARG A 140 -21.47 1.50 -6.58
N VAL A 141 -22.48 0.67 -6.84
CA VAL A 141 -22.31 -0.69 -7.37
C VAL A 141 -23.39 -0.98 -8.40
N ASP A 142 -23.03 -0.92 -9.68
CA ASP A 142 -23.89 -1.31 -10.80
C ASP A 142 -23.87 -2.83 -11.01
N ALA A 143 -24.91 -3.36 -11.66
CA ALA A 143 -25.06 -4.79 -11.91
C ALA A 143 -23.84 -5.41 -12.62
N GLN A 144 -23.18 -4.64 -13.49
CA GLN A 144 -22.00 -5.07 -14.26
C GLN A 144 -20.74 -5.26 -13.39
N HIS A 145 -20.65 -4.64 -12.21
CA HIS A 145 -19.53 -4.91 -11.29
C HIS A 145 -19.66 -6.26 -10.59
N ARG A 146 -20.89 -6.76 -10.41
CA ARG A 146 -21.17 -7.91 -9.54
C ARG A 146 -20.45 -9.19 -9.96
N PRO A 147 -20.37 -9.56 -11.26
CA PRO A 147 -19.60 -10.73 -11.68
C PRO A 147 -18.11 -10.62 -11.31
N TYR A 148 -17.52 -9.44 -11.47
CA TYR A 148 -16.12 -9.20 -11.10
C TYR A 148 -15.93 -9.23 -9.58
N LEU A 149 -16.80 -8.59 -8.81
CA LEU A 149 -16.72 -8.63 -7.35
C LEU A 149 -16.90 -10.06 -6.82
N ALA A 150 -17.82 -10.83 -7.40
CA ALA A 150 -17.99 -12.23 -7.09
C ALA A 150 -16.73 -13.05 -7.41
N PHE A 151 -16.10 -12.80 -8.55
CA PHE A 151 -14.80 -13.40 -8.90
C PHE A 151 -13.74 -13.08 -7.85
N HIS A 152 -13.58 -11.80 -7.50
CA HIS A 152 -12.58 -11.38 -6.50
C HIS A 152 -12.80 -12.07 -5.16
N ARG A 153 -14.05 -12.14 -4.67
CA ARG A 153 -14.40 -12.84 -3.41
C ARG A 153 -14.13 -14.34 -3.42
N GLN A 154 -14.09 -14.96 -4.61
CA GLN A 154 -13.91 -16.40 -4.77
C GLN A 154 -12.45 -16.78 -5.02
N GLN A 155 -11.70 -15.95 -5.75
CA GLN A 155 -10.39 -16.31 -6.30
C GLN A 155 -9.22 -15.51 -5.72
N ILE A 156 -9.48 -14.29 -5.22
CA ILE A 156 -8.42 -13.37 -4.76
C ILE A 156 -8.51 -13.13 -3.25
N PHE A 157 -9.72 -13.00 -2.72
CA PHE A 157 -9.94 -12.70 -1.31
C PHE A 157 -9.42 -13.82 -0.40
N SER A 158 -8.51 -13.44 0.50
CA SER A 158 -7.89 -14.33 1.48
C SER A 158 -8.88 -14.56 2.63
N ARG A 159 -9.45 -15.77 2.69
CA ARG A 159 -10.35 -16.17 3.78
C ARG A 159 -9.62 -16.65 5.02
#